data_AF-A0A964XW40-F1
#
_entry.id   AF-A0A964XW40-F1
#
_cell.length_a   1.000
_cell.length_b   1.000
_cell.length_c   1.000
_cell.angle_alpha   90.00
_cell.angle_beta   90.00
_cell.angle_gamma   90.00
#
_symmetry.space_group_name_H-M   'P 1'
#
loop_
_entity.id
_entity.type
_entity.pdbx_description
1 polymer ?
#
loop_
_entity_poly.entity_id
_entity_poly.type
_entity_poly.pdbx_seq_one_letter_code
_entity_poly.pdbx_strand_id
1 'polypeptide(L)' 'MKQTVGLVGLGIMGGAYARNLLSKGFEVVGFDVDADR' A
#
# COMPACT_ATOMS: atom_id res chain seq x y z
N MET A 1 18.91 -0.57 4.64
CA MET A 1 17.83 -1.51 4.26
C MET A 1 16.55 -0.71 4.07
N LYS A 2 15.79 -0.92 2.99
CA LYS A 2 14.44 -0.34 2.87
C LYS A 2 13.49 -1.15 3.75
N GLN A 3 12.63 -0.49 4.53
CA GLN A 3 11.58 -1.17 5.28
C GLN A 3 10.41 -1.46 4.33
N THR A 4 9.97 -2.72 4.32
CA THR A 4 8.82 -3.18 3.55
C THR A 4 7.56 -3.13 4.43
N VAL A 5 6.49 -2.54 3.91
CA VAL A 5 5.20 -2.39 4.61
C VAL A 5 4.12 -3.18 3.86
N GLY A 6 3.44 -4.07 4.57
CA GLY A 6 2.25 -4.77 4.06
C GLY A 6 0.98 -3.96 4.31
N LEU A 7 0.09 -3.90 3.33
CA LEU A 7 -1.22 -3.25 3.40
C LEU A 7 -2.31 -4.21 2.94
N VAL A 8 -3.34 -4.40 3.78
CA VAL A 8 -4.53 -5.20 3.47
C VAL A 8 -5.72 -4.26 3.36
N GLY A 9 -6.34 -4.24 2.18
CA GLY A 9 -7.36 -3.28 1.76
C GLY A 9 -6.74 -2.07 1.06
N LEU A 10 -7.10 -1.89 -0.20
CA LEU A 10 -6.67 -0.82 -1.12
C LEU A 10 -7.85 0.10 -1.51
N GLY A 11 -8.82 0.21 -0.60
CA GLY A 11 -9.92 1.19 -0.64
C GLY A 11 -9.44 2.66 -0.62
N ILE A 12 -10.37 3.61 -0.49
CA ILE A 12 -10.06 5.06 -0.49
C ILE A 12 -8.94 5.41 0.50
N MET A 13 -9.02 4.87 1.72
CA MET A 13 -7.97 5.07 2.73
C MET A 13 -6.71 4.25 2.45
N GLY A 14 -6.84 2.95 2.20
CA GLY A 14 -5.71 2.04 2.00
C GLY A 14 -4.82 2.47 0.83
N GLY A 15 -5.41 2.83 -0.31
CA GLY A 15 -4.69 3.34 -1.46
C GLY A 15 -4.08 4.73 -1.23
N ALA A 16 -4.68 5.59 -0.42
CA ALA A 16 -4.07 6.87 -0.03
C ALA A 16 -2.84 6.65 0.87
N TYR A 17 -2.93 5.70 1.81
CA TYR A 17 -1.80 5.30 2.66
C TYR A 17 -0.67 4.67 1.85
N ALA A 18 -0.97 3.74 0.94
CA ALA A 18 0.03 3.12 0.07
C ALA A 18 0.80 4.18 -0.72
N ARG A 19 0.09 5.13 -1.35
CA ARG A 19 0.70 6.24 -2.10
C ARG A 19 1.59 7.12 -1.24
N ASN A 20 1.17 7.45 -0.02
CA ASN A 20 1.97 8.25 0.91
C ASN A 20 3.21 7.52 1.43
N LEU A 21 3.15 6.20 1.60
CA LEU A 21 4.31 5.39 1.99
C LEU A 21 5.31 5.26 0.82
N LEU A 22 4.80 4.99 -0.38
CA LEU A 22 5.62 4.95 -1.60
C LEU A 22 6.34 6.29 -1.83
N SER A 23 5.65 7.43 -1.66
CA SER A 23 6.26 8.75 -1.85
C SER A 23 7.37 9.06 -0.85
N LYS A 24 7.38 8.40 0.31
CA LYS A 24 8.42 8.50 1.34
C LYS A 24 9.55 7.47 1.17
N GLY A 25 9.51 6.68 0.09
CA GLY A 25 10.57 5.72 -0.25
C GLY A 25 10.47 4.37 0.43
N PHE A 26 9.36 4.08 1.12
CA PHE A 26 9.07 2.74 1.61
C PHE A 26 8.79 1.78 0.46
N GLU A 27 9.09 0.51 0.66
CA GLU A 27 8.60 -0.55 -0.21
C GLU A 27 7.24 -1.00 0.32
N VAL A 28 6.24 -1.13 -0.55
CA VAL A 28 4.86 -1.44 -0.14
C VAL A 28 4.36 -2.65 -0.92
N VAL A 29 3.80 -3.63 -0.21
CA VAL A 29 3.08 -4.78 -0.77
C VAL A 29 1.62 -4.66 -0.36
N GLY A 30 0.74 -4.49 -1.34
CA GLY A 30 -0.70 -4.36 -1.15
C GLY A 30 -1.46 -5.64 -1.50
N PHE A 31 -2.56 -5.89 -0.80
CA PHE A 31 -3.55 -6.92 -1.13
C PHE A 31 -4.95 -6.36 -0.96
N ASP A 32 -5.84 -6.64 -1.91
CA ASP A 32 -7.28 -6.43 -1.79
C ASP A 32 -8.01 -7.71 -2.23
N VAL A 33 -9.21 -7.93 -1.69
CA VAL A 33 -10.07 -9.05 -2.10
C VAL A 33 -10.76 -8.78 -3.43
N ASP A 34 -10.91 -7.51 -3.78
CA ASP A 34 -11.34 -7.04 -5.08
C ASP A 34 -10.14 -7.09 -6.04
N ALA A 35 -10.15 -8.02 -6.99
CA ALA A 35 -9.03 -8.22 -7.92
C ALA A 35 -8.81 -7.03 -8.86
N ASP A 36 -9.79 -6.13 -8.99
CA ASP A 36 -9.69 -4.92 -9.80
C ASP A 36 -9.06 -3.74 -9.04
N ARG A 37 -8.61 -3.94 -7.79
CA ARG A 37 -7.97 -2.93 -6.94
C ARG A 37 -6.46 -3.06 -6.78
#